data_AF-A0A7S0PZ41-F1
#
_entry.id   AF-A0A7S0PZ41-F1
#
_cell.length_a   1.000
_cell.length_b   1.000
_cell.length_c   1.000
_cell.angle_alpha   90.00
_cell.angle_beta   90.00
_cell.angle_gamma   90.00
#
_symmetry.space_group_name_H-M   'P 1'
#
loop_
_entity.id
_entity.type
_entity.pdbx_description
1 polymer ?
#
loop_
_entity_poly.entity_id
_entity_poly.type
_entity_poly.pdbx_seq_one_letter_code
_entity_poly.pdbx_strand_id
1 'polypeptide(L)'
;DGCDIEREYRASGFLTGVLAPRLGALLVFAEPRFAGKSLPFGQATVPANLTYLTTEQVTHDFASLAQGLRGSLNASGCPVVAFGGGYGGLLTTLVRLQYPHIFAGGVSSSASLGYFMPSHWTQRGIT
;
A
#
# COMPACT_ATOMS: atom_id res chain seq x y z
N ASP A 1 4.33 15.17 12.31
CA ASP A 1 5.33 14.17 11.85
C ASP A 1 4.77 12.74 11.88
N GLY A 2 3.57 12.50 11.33
CA GLY A 2 2.83 11.23 11.49
C GLY A 2 2.90 10.26 10.31
N CYS A 3 3.43 10.68 9.16
CA CYS A 3 3.57 9.91 7.92
C CYS A 3 5.04 9.95 7.46
N ASP A 4 5.89 9.16 8.11
CA ASP A 4 7.28 8.98 7.72
C ASP A 4 7.52 7.50 7.41
N ILE A 5 7.94 7.21 6.19
CA ILE A 5 8.20 5.85 5.70
C ILE A 5 9.29 5.14 6.53
N GLU A 6 10.23 5.89 7.12
CA GLU A 6 11.27 5.33 7.99
C GLU A 6 10.68 4.77 9.28
N ARG A 7 9.61 5.37 9.79
CA ARG A 7 8.90 4.84 10.96
C ARG A 7 8.23 3.51 10.61
N GLU A 8 7.58 3.43 9.46
CA GLU A 8 6.92 2.21 9.00
C GLU A 8 7.92 1.08 8.75
N TYR A 9 9.09 1.39 8.19
CA TYR A 9 10.20 0.44 8.05
C TYR A 9 10.62 -0.15 9.41
N ARG A 10 10.85 0.72 10.40
CA ARG A 10 11.27 0.31 11.76
C ARG A 10 10.20 -0.49 12.48
N ALA A 11 8.91 -0.18 12.27
CA ALA A 11 7.79 -0.90 12.87
C ALA A 11 7.51 -2.26 12.20
N SER A 12 8.01 -2.47 10.98
CA SER A 12 7.71 -3.66 10.17
C SER A 12 8.72 -4.80 10.38
N GLY A 13 9.03 -5.11 11.64
CA GLY A 13 10.03 -6.13 12.02
C GLY A 13 9.75 -7.54 11.46
N PHE A 14 8.47 -7.88 11.26
CA PHE A 14 8.09 -9.14 10.61
C PHE A 14 8.55 -9.21 9.14
N LEU A 15 8.49 -8.08 8.41
CA LEU A 15 8.97 -8.02 7.03
C LEU A 15 10.49 -8.02 6.98
N THR A 16 11.12 -7.12 7.73
CA THR A 16 12.56 -6.85 7.67
C THR A 16 13.40 -7.95 8.31
N GLY A 17 12.96 -8.50 9.44
CA GLY A 17 13.72 -9.49 10.22
C GLY A 17 13.34 -10.95 9.96
N VAL A 18 12.18 -11.23 9.37
CA VAL A 18 11.68 -12.61 9.22
C VAL A 18 11.41 -12.97 7.76
N LEU A 19 10.46 -12.32 7.10
CA LEU A 19 10.02 -12.74 5.77
C LEU A 19 11.07 -12.49 4.68
N ALA A 20 11.61 -11.28 4.60
CA ALA A 20 12.53 -10.95 3.51
C ALA A 20 13.83 -11.77 3.55
N PRO A 21 14.50 -11.95 4.71
CA PRO A 21 15.67 -12.83 4.78
C PRO A 21 15.34 -14.28 4.43
N ARG A 22 14.20 -14.80 4.91
CA ARG A 22 13.79 -16.19 4.67
C ARG A 22 13.45 -16.47 3.21
N LEU A 23 12.90 -15.49 2.50
CA LEU A 23 12.47 -15.62 1.11
C LEU A 23 13.51 -15.11 0.11
N GLY A 24 14.61 -14.51 0.57
CA GLY A 24 15.54 -13.79 -0.30
C GLY A 24 14.86 -12.66 -1.08
N ALA A 25 13.86 -12.01 -0.48
CA ALA A 25 13.01 -11.06 -1.16
C ALA A 25 13.56 -9.63 -1.10
N LEU A 26 13.34 -8.88 -2.18
CA LEU A 26 13.49 -7.42 -2.16
C LEU A 26 12.35 -6.79 -1.37
N LEU A 27 12.67 -5.94 -0.40
CA LEU A 27 11.70 -5.11 0.31
C LEU A 27 11.63 -3.72 -0.29
N VAL A 28 10.39 -3.28 -0.55
CA VAL A 28 10.09 -1.93 -1.03
C VAL A 28 9.03 -1.33 -0.11
N PHE A 29 9.38 -0.22 0.54
CA PHE A 29 8.46 0.59 1.31
C PHE A 29 8.06 1.80 0.47
N ALA A 30 6.80 1.81 0.01
CA ALA A 30 6.27 2.86 -0.84
C ALA A 30 5.51 3.89 -0.01
N GLU A 31 5.96 5.14 -0.05
CA GLU A 31 5.26 6.25 0.60
C GLU A 31 4.09 6.71 -0.29
N PRO A 32 2.85 6.84 0.26
CA PRO A 32 1.72 7.34 -0.52
C PRO A 32 1.92 8.79 -1.00
N ARG A 33 1.32 9.15 -2.13
CA ARG A 33 1.21 10.57 -2.52
C ARG A 33 0.60 11.42 -1.40
N PHE A 34 1.04 12.67 -1.30
CA PHE A 34 0.70 13.64 -0.25
C PHE A 34 1.11 13.25 1.17
N ALA A 35 1.87 12.17 1.36
CA ALA A 35 2.45 11.78 2.65
C ALA A 35 3.96 12.09 2.67
N GLY A 36 4.48 12.43 3.85
CA GLY A 36 5.92 12.63 4.09
C GLY A 36 6.59 13.54 3.06
N LYS A 37 7.45 12.95 2.22
CA LYS A 37 8.21 13.65 1.16
C LYS A 37 7.59 13.45 -0.23
N SER A 38 6.63 12.56 -0.38
CA SER A 38 5.97 12.21 -1.64
C SER A 38 4.89 13.22 -1.98
N LEU A 39 5.28 14.46 -2.29
CA LEU A 39 4.38 15.59 -2.54
C LEU A 39 4.36 15.94 -4.04
N PRO A 40 3.31 15.57 -4.80
CA PRO A 40 3.28 15.77 -6.26
C PRO A 40 3.41 17.23 -6.71
N PHE A 41 3.06 18.17 -5.83
CA PHE A 41 3.08 19.62 -6.10
C PHE A 41 4.04 20.37 -5.15
N GLY A 42 4.96 19.66 -4.49
CA GLY A 42 5.85 20.23 -3.47
C GLY A 42 5.14 20.57 -2.15
N GLN A 43 5.83 21.32 -1.27
CA GLN A 43 5.35 21.62 0.09
C GLN A 43 4.05 22.43 0.13
N ALA A 44 3.76 23.24 -0.88
CA ALA A 44 2.57 24.07 -0.94
C ALA A 44 1.37 23.25 -1.47
N THR A 45 0.76 22.44 -0.61
CA THR A 45 -0.49 21.75 -0.94
C THR A 45 -1.66 22.72 -0.76
N VAL A 46 -2.18 23.24 -1.88
CA VAL A 46 -3.42 24.05 -1.89
C VAL A 46 -4.66 23.15 -2.03
N PRO A 47 -5.86 23.60 -1.62
CA PRO A 47 -7.08 22.80 -1.71
C PRO A 47 -7.35 22.22 -3.10
N ALA A 48 -7.04 22.98 -4.17
CA ALA A 48 -7.18 22.51 -5.55
C ALA A 48 -6.34 21.25 -5.86
N ASN A 49 -5.17 21.11 -5.23
CA ASN A 49 -4.28 19.96 -5.44
C ASN A 49 -4.79 18.70 -4.74
N LEU A 50 -5.61 18.84 -3.69
CA LEU A 50 -6.14 17.70 -2.93
C LEU A 50 -7.15 16.86 -3.74
N THR A 51 -7.62 17.36 -4.88
CA THR A 51 -8.42 16.56 -5.83
C THR A 51 -7.69 15.31 -6.31
N TYR A 52 -6.34 15.31 -6.29
CA TYR A 52 -5.50 14.17 -6.67
C TYR A 52 -5.17 13.22 -5.51
N LEU A 53 -5.62 13.54 -4.29
CA LEU A 53 -5.48 12.69 -3.10
C LEU A 53 -6.70 11.75 -3.01
N THR A 54 -6.72 10.74 -3.89
CA THR A 54 -7.75 9.70 -3.86
C THR A 54 -7.13 8.32 -3.66
N THR A 55 -7.93 7.37 -3.15
CA THR A 55 -7.47 6.00 -2.94
C THR A 55 -7.13 5.31 -4.26
N GLU A 56 -7.91 5.56 -5.33
CA GLU A 56 -7.66 5.04 -6.67
C GLU A 56 -6.26 5.46 -7.16
N GLN A 57 -5.97 6.74 -7.02
CA GLN A 57 -4.71 7.35 -7.39
C GLN A 57 -3.52 6.77 -6.59
N VAL A 58 -3.66 6.62 -5.27
CA VAL A 58 -2.63 5.96 -4.43
C VAL A 58 -2.40 4.52 -4.87
N THR A 59 -3.47 3.75 -5.13
CA THR A 59 -3.33 2.35 -5.57
C THR A 59 -2.71 2.23 -6.96
N HIS A 60 -2.98 3.19 -7.85
CA HIS A 60 -2.36 3.27 -9.17
C HIS A 60 -0.86 3.59 -9.09
N ASP A 61 -0.43 4.45 -8.16
CA ASP A 61 0.99 4.73 -7.93
C ASP A 61 1.74 3.47 -7.52
N PHE A 62 1.18 2.70 -6.59
CA PHE A 62 1.80 1.46 -6.12
C PHE A 62 1.89 0.39 -7.22
N ALA A 63 0.85 0.28 -8.05
CA ALA A 63 0.87 -0.59 -9.22
C ALA A 63 1.96 -0.17 -10.22
N SER A 64 2.03 1.13 -10.52
CA SER A 64 3.00 1.72 -11.44
C SER A 64 4.43 1.56 -10.93
N LEU A 65 4.67 1.80 -9.63
CA LEU A 65 5.95 1.59 -8.97
C LEU A 65 6.39 0.12 -9.04
N ALA A 66 5.49 -0.82 -8.71
CA ALA A 66 5.79 -2.25 -8.74
C ALA A 66 6.14 -2.73 -10.15
N GLN A 67 5.40 -2.29 -11.18
CA GLN A 67 5.72 -2.60 -12.57
C GLN A 67 7.05 -1.97 -13.01
N GLY A 68 7.27 -0.69 -12.69
CA GLY A 68 8.49 0.03 -13.03
C GLY A 68 9.74 -0.64 -12.44
N LEU A 69 9.68 -1.02 -11.15
CA LEU A 69 10.77 -1.74 -10.48
C LEU A 69 11.01 -3.13 -11.06
N ARG A 70 9.95 -3.89 -11.38
CA ARG A 70 10.12 -5.19 -12.05
C ARG A 70 10.77 -5.06 -13.42
N GLY A 71 10.41 -4.03 -14.17
CA GLY A 71 11.04 -3.72 -15.45
C GLY A 71 12.51 -3.35 -15.29
N SER A 72 12.82 -2.39 -14.43
CA SER A 72 14.18 -1.87 -14.25
C SER A 72 15.15 -2.89 -13.64
N LEU A 73 14.65 -3.83 -12.83
CA LEU A 73 15.44 -4.89 -12.20
C LEU A 73 15.44 -6.21 -12.99
N ASN A 74 14.83 -6.25 -14.18
CA ASN A 74 14.63 -7.49 -14.95
C ASN A 74 13.96 -8.61 -14.14
N ALA A 75 13.06 -8.23 -13.22
CA ALA A 75 12.35 -9.12 -12.30
C ALA A 75 10.90 -9.40 -12.77
N SER A 76 10.68 -9.48 -14.09
CA SER A 76 9.36 -9.75 -14.68
C SER A 76 8.81 -11.13 -14.32
N GLY A 77 9.65 -12.11 -13.94
CA GLY A 77 9.22 -13.41 -13.42
C GLY A 77 8.92 -13.43 -11.91
N CYS A 78 9.31 -12.39 -11.17
CA CYS A 78 9.20 -12.38 -9.71
C CYS A 78 7.79 -12.00 -9.26
N PRO A 79 7.17 -12.75 -8.33
CA PRO A 79 5.86 -12.40 -7.78
C PRO A 79 5.98 -11.17 -6.86
N VAL A 80 4.98 -10.29 -6.91
CA VAL A 80 4.85 -9.16 -5.98
C VAL A 80 3.78 -9.48 -4.95
N VAL A 81 4.11 -9.30 -3.67
CA VAL A 81 3.18 -9.48 -2.56
C VAL A 81 3.07 -8.16 -1.81
N ALA A 82 1.85 -7.64 -1.68
CA ALA A 82 1.60 -6.39 -0.97
C ALA A 82 1.43 -6.61 0.55
N PHE A 83 1.86 -5.66 1.36
CA PHE A 83 1.73 -5.71 2.83
C PHE A 83 1.27 -4.37 3.36
N GLY A 84 0.46 -4.39 4.42
CA GLY A 84 0.09 -3.16 5.12
C GLY A 84 -0.79 -3.39 6.34
N GLY A 85 -0.72 -2.45 7.28
CA GLY A 85 -1.52 -2.39 8.50
C GLY A 85 -2.55 -1.25 8.48
N GLY A 86 -3.73 -1.44 9.07
CA GLY A 86 -4.74 -0.38 9.17
C GLY A 86 -5.15 0.15 7.78
N TYR A 87 -4.93 1.44 7.51
CA TYR A 87 -5.15 2.02 6.18
C TYR A 87 -4.27 1.37 5.10
N GLY A 88 -3.00 1.06 5.41
CA GLY A 88 -2.12 0.31 4.50
C GLY A 88 -2.64 -1.10 4.21
N GLY A 89 -3.33 -1.72 5.17
CA GLY A 89 -4.01 -3.00 4.97
C GLY A 89 -5.21 -2.88 4.02
N LEU A 90 -5.97 -1.79 4.12
CA LEU A 90 -7.03 -1.48 3.15
C LEU A 90 -6.44 -1.31 1.75
N LEU A 91 -5.37 -0.52 1.60
CA LEU A 91 -4.66 -0.36 0.33
C LEU A 91 -4.14 -1.68 -0.22
N THR A 92 -3.58 -2.55 0.63
CA THR A 92 -3.11 -3.90 0.27
C THR A 92 -4.22 -4.76 -0.33
N THR A 93 -5.42 -4.69 0.25
CA THR A 93 -6.59 -5.38 -0.30
C THR A 93 -6.96 -4.80 -1.66
N LEU A 94 -7.02 -3.48 -1.76
CA LEU A 94 -7.44 -2.80 -2.98
C LEU A 94 -6.48 -3.02 -4.15
N VAL A 95 -5.16 -2.96 -3.95
CA VAL A 95 -4.20 -3.24 -5.03
C VAL A 95 -4.31 -4.67 -5.52
N ARG A 96 -4.57 -5.64 -4.64
CA ARG A 96 -4.76 -7.03 -5.03
C ARG A 96 -6.05 -7.25 -5.83
N LEU A 97 -7.13 -6.53 -5.48
CA LEU A 97 -8.41 -6.60 -6.19
C LEU A 97 -8.35 -5.90 -7.55
N GLN A 98 -7.77 -4.70 -7.61
CA GLN A 98 -7.73 -3.87 -8.82
C GLN A 98 -6.64 -4.31 -9.81
N TYR A 99 -5.49 -4.77 -9.31
CA TYR A 99 -4.33 -5.12 -10.13
C TYR A 99 -3.86 -6.57 -9.89
N PRO A 100 -4.74 -7.57 -10.10
CA PRO A 100 -4.43 -8.98 -9.84
C PRO A 100 -3.31 -9.54 -10.73
N HIS A 101 -3.03 -8.89 -11.87
CA HIS A 101 -1.96 -9.22 -12.80
C HIS A 101 -0.58 -8.70 -12.36
N ILE A 102 -0.54 -7.77 -11.39
CA ILE A 102 0.70 -7.20 -10.84
C ILE A 102 1.01 -7.86 -9.49
N PHE A 103 0.01 -7.89 -8.60
CA PHE A 103 0.14 -8.40 -7.23
C PHE A 103 -0.38 -9.84 -7.16
N ALA A 104 0.52 -10.79 -6.89
CA ALA A 104 0.17 -12.20 -6.72
C ALA A 104 -0.69 -12.41 -5.47
N GLY A 105 -0.44 -11.66 -4.41
CA GLY A 105 -1.18 -11.71 -3.16
C GLY A 105 -0.90 -10.52 -2.26
N GLY A 106 -1.45 -10.55 -1.04
CA GLY A 106 -1.08 -9.57 -0.03
C GLY A 106 -1.56 -9.94 1.37
N VAL A 107 -0.88 -9.38 2.39
CA VAL A 107 -1.25 -9.53 3.80
C VAL A 107 -1.82 -8.21 4.30
N SER A 108 -3.13 -8.22 4.51
CA SER A 108 -3.90 -7.07 5.00
C SER A 108 -4.10 -7.20 6.51
N SER A 109 -3.25 -6.55 7.30
CA SER A 109 -3.29 -6.62 8.76
C SER A 109 -4.20 -5.54 9.34
N SER A 110 -5.18 -5.94 10.15
CA SER A 110 -6.11 -5.02 10.84
C SER A 110 -6.77 -3.98 9.93
N ALA A 111 -7.10 -4.36 8.70
CA ALA A 111 -7.77 -3.46 7.76
C ALA A 111 -9.25 -3.29 8.09
N SER A 112 -9.68 -2.05 8.25
CA SER A 112 -11.06 -1.68 8.58
C SER A 112 -12.01 -1.70 7.37
N LEU A 113 -11.90 -2.70 6.50
CA LEU A 113 -12.74 -2.80 5.28
C LEU A 113 -14.24 -2.79 5.60
N GLY A 114 -14.63 -3.50 6.67
CA GLY A 114 -16.02 -3.57 7.09
C GLY A 114 -16.61 -2.22 7.47
N TYR A 115 -15.81 -1.30 8.02
CA TYR A 115 -16.26 0.03 8.43
C TYR A 115 -16.86 0.86 7.28
N PHE A 116 -16.36 0.67 6.06
CA PHE A 116 -16.82 1.42 4.88
C PHE A 116 -18.02 0.79 4.17
N MET A 117 -18.52 -0.36 4.65
CA MET A 117 -19.63 -1.10 4.05
C MET A 117 -20.77 -1.35 5.05
N PRO A 118 -21.45 -0.29 5.53
CA PRO A 118 -22.51 -0.39 6.53
C PRO A 118 -23.69 -1.26 6.11
N SER A 119 -23.96 -1.35 4.80
CA SER A 119 -24.98 -2.24 4.24
C SER A 119 -24.78 -3.73 4.58
N HIS A 120 -23.55 -4.13 4.92
CA HIS A 120 -23.21 -5.51 5.27
C HIS A 120 -23.02 -5.72 6.78
N TRP A 121 -23.22 -4.70 7.61
CA TRP A 121 -23.01 -4.80 9.06
C TRP A 121 -23.99 -5.77 9.72
N THR A 122 -25.28 -5.66 9.38
CA THR A 122 -26.34 -6.53 9.91
C THR A 122 -26.08 -8.00 9.55
N GLN A 123 -25.57 -8.29 8.34
CA GLN A 123 -25.19 -9.64 7.91
C GLN A 123 -24.00 -10.21 8.69
N ARG A 124 -23.20 -9.36 9.33
CA ARG A 124 -22.02 -9.72 10.13
C ARG A 124 -22.26 -9.61 11.64
N GLY A 125 -23.51 -9.43 12.06
CA GLY A 125 -23.87 -9.32 13.48
C GLY A 125 -23.36 -8.04 14.15
N ILE A 126 -23.08 -6.99 13.37
CA ILE A 126 -22.70 -5.67 13.88
C ILE A 126 -23.97 -4.82 13.95
N THR A 127 -24.38 -4.47 15.16
CA THR A 127 -25.55 -3.61 15.48
C THR A 127 -25.15 -2.15 15.61
#